data_AF-U3J2D6-F1
#
_entry.id   AF-U3J2D6-F1
#
_cell.length_a   1.000
_cell.length_b   1.000
_cell.length_c   1.000
_cell.angle_alpha   90.00
_cell.angle_beta   90.00
_cell.angle_gamma   90.00
#
_symmetry.space_group_name_H-M   'P 1'
#
loop_
_entity.id
_entity.type
_entity.pdbx_description
1 polymer ?
#
loop_
_entity_poly.entity_id
_entity_poly.type
_entity_poly.pdbx_seq_one_letter_code
_entity_poly.pdbx_strand_id
1 'polypeptide(L)'
;MAAGSLLLLLLLLLLPCLATASRSPPGCRIRITSKGLDLVKQEGLRFVEQELENITVSDLHGQEGQFHYNISQVKVLDLQLPFSELRFQPRQHLAFDINNASISLRFRRQLLYWFFYDIGSINASADGVHIHTVLRLAKDEVGRLKISNMTCNASIARMHAGFSGTLRKVYEFLSTFIVTGMRFLVSQQICPSLEHASLVLLNSLLDTVPVKNYVDDHIGIDYSLLQDPSVSLDTLDLDFKGMFFYRGRESQELENHAVEPVIKETERMVYVAFSEYFFDSAMHAYFQAGVLAIELEGEKVRSGGHRWAGAGEGGS
;
A
#
# COMPACT_ATOMS: atom_id res chain seq x y z
N MET A 1 50.91 -9.20 -32.27
CA MET A 1 50.44 -8.44 -31.08
C MET A 1 49.72 -7.12 -31.42
N ALA A 2 49.77 -6.60 -32.67
CA ALA A 2 49.13 -5.32 -33.02
C ALA A 2 47.60 -5.40 -33.28
N ALA A 3 47.08 -6.54 -33.76
CA ALA A 3 45.67 -6.66 -34.15
C ALA A 3 44.68 -6.66 -32.96
N GLY A 4 45.08 -7.20 -31.80
CA GLY A 4 44.25 -7.21 -30.60
C GLY A 4 44.07 -5.83 -29.95
N SER A 5 45.06 -4.95 -30.12
CA SER A 5 45.03 -3.58 -29.58
C SER A 5 44.03 -2.69 -30.35
N LEU A 6 43.95 -2.86 -31.68
CA LEU A 6 43.02 -2.10 -32.51
C LEU A 6 41.55 -2.46 -32.23
N LEU A 7 41.27 -3.74 -31.96
CA LEU A 7 39.93 -4.21 -31.63
C LEU A 7 39.46 -3.70 -30.27
N LEU A 8 40.38 -3.62 -29.30
CA LEU A 8 40.11 -3.09 -27.96
C LEU A 8 39.82 -1.58 -28.01
N LEU A 9 40.58 -0.84 -28.83
CA LEU A 9 40.36 0.59 -29.07
C LEU A 9 39.02 0.85 -29.79
N LEU A 10 38.63 0.01 -30.76
CA LEU A 10 37.31 0.11 -31.40
C LEU A 10 36.17 -0.18 -30.40
N LEU A 11 36.34 -1.17 -29.51
CA LEU A 11 35.36 -1.48 -28.46
C LEU A 11 35.20 -0.30 -27.48
N LEU A 12 36.33 0.31 -27.06
CA LEU A 12 36.38 1.47 -26.17
C LEU A 12 35.79 2.74 -26.80
N LEU A 13 35.88 2.90 -28.12
CA LEU A 13 35.26 4.01 -28.86
C LEU A 13 33.75 3.81 -29.09
N LEU A 14 33.23 2.58 -29.03
CA LEU A 14 31.80 2.24 -29.14
C LEU A 14 31.06 2.28 -27.78
N LEU A 15 31.79 2.41 -26.67
CA LEU A 15 31.27 2.43 -25.30
C LEU A 15 30.51 3.69 -24.84
N PRO A 16 30.54 4.89 -25.49
CA PRO A 16 29.74 6.02 -25.02
C PRO A 16 28.30 6.04 -25.54
N CYS A 17 27.83 5.00 -26.25
CA CYS A 17 26.43 4.89 -26.70
C CYS A 17 25.59 3.93 -25.83
N LEU A 18 25.91 3.81 -24.54
CA LEU A 18 24.89 3.39 -23.58
C LEU A 18 23.89 4.54 -23.53
N ALA A 19 22.82 4.40 -24.32
CA ALA A 19 21.65 5.25 -24.27
C ALA A 19 21.34 5.52 -22.79
N THR A 20 21.60 6.74 -22.34
CA THR A 20 21.00 7.23 -21.11
C THR A 20 19.51 7.06 -21.36
N ALA A 21 18.88 6.09 -20.68
CA ALA A 21 17.44 5.94 -20.70
C ALA A 21 16.89 7.33 -20.37
N SER A 22 16.34 8.01 -21.37
CA SER A 22 15.84 9.37 -21.24
C SER A 22 14.65 9.28 -20.31
N ARG A 23 14.88 9.54 -19.03
CA ARG A 23 13.81 9.62 -18.05
C ARG A 23 13.00 10.87 -18.39
N SER A 24 11.81 10.66 -18.95
CA SER A 24 10.87 11.75 -19.14
C SER A 24 10.59 12.41 -17.79
N PRO A 25 10.66 13.74 -17.67
CA PRO A 25 10.24 14.41 -16.46
C PRO A 25 8.76 14.13 -16.18
N PRO A 26 8.32 14.10 -14.91
CA PRO A 26 6.92 13.92 -14.57
C PRO A 26 6.10 15.18 -14.86
N GLY A 27 4.91 14.99 -15.45
CA GLY A 27 3.92 16.06 -15.58
C GLY A 27 3.28 16.43 -14.24
N CYS A 28 3.17 15.44 -13.35
CA CYS A 28 2.66 15.62 -12.00
C CYS A 28 3.47 14.78 -11.02
N ARG A 29 3.88 15.38 -9.90
CA ARG A 29 4.52 14.70 -8.77
C ARG A 29 3.65 14.82 -7.55
N ILE A 30 3.33 13.69 -6.92
CA ILE A 30 2.62 13.65 -5.63
C ILE A 30 3.60 13.17 -4.56
N ARG A 31 3.70 13.92 -3.46
CA ARG A 31 4.46 13.53 -2.27
C ARG A 31 3.51 13.26 -1.12
N ILE A 32 3.66 12.09 -0.50
CA ILE A 32 3.02 11.73 0.77
C ILE A 32 4.09 11.81 1.86
N THR A 33 3.79 12.50 2.96
CA THR A 33 4.72 12.67 4.09
C THR A 33 4.37 11.75 5.24
N SER A 34 5.20 11.70 6.28
CA SER A 34 4.90 10.92 7.50
C SER A 34 3.57 11.31 8.14
N LYS A 35 3.15 12.59 8.04
CA LYS A 35 1.83 13.04 8.53
C LYS A 35 0.69 12.39 7.74
N GLY A 36 0.87 12.19 6.44
CA GLY A 36 -0.10 11.45 5.61
C GLY A 36 -0.06 9.96 5.91
N LEU A 37 1.14 9.41 6.14
CA LEU A 37 1.33 8.01 6.51
C LEU A 37 0.66 7.65 7.85
N ASP A 38 0.62 8.58 8.81
CA ASP A 38 -0.11 8.40 10.07
C ASP A 38 -1.62 8.21 9.88
N LEU A 39 -2.21 8.87 8.88
CA LEU A 39 -3.61 8.65 8.52
C LEU A 39 -3.80 7.26 7.89
N VAL A 40 -2.91 6.89 6.97
CA VAL A 40 -2.90 5.55 6.34
C VAL A 40 -2.75 4.46 7.39
N LYS A 41 -1.93 4.67 8.43
CA LYS A 41 -1.77 3.76 9.56
C LYS A 41 -3.08 3.51 10.30
N GLN A 42 -3.88 4.55 10.54
CA GLN A 42 -5.14 4.42 11.26
C GLN A 42 -6.14 3.54 10.50
N GLU A 43 -6.28 3.75 9.19
CA GLU A 43 -7.15 2.91 8.36
C GLU A 43 -6.55 1.50 8.14
N GLY A 44 -5.22 1.41 8.00
CA GLY A 44 -4.50 0.15 7.88
C GLY A 44 -4.62 -0.74 9.11
N LEU A 45 -4.65 -0.16 10.32
CA LEU A 45 -4.87 -0.91 11.56
C LEU A 45 -6.22 -1.59 11.59
N ARG A 46 -7.30 -0.88 11.20
CA ARG A 46 -8.64 -1.47 11.13
C ARG A 46 -8.69 -2.63 10.15
N PHE A 47 -8.01 -2.49 9.01
CA PHE A 47 -7.90 -3.55 8.03
C PHE A 47 -7.15 -4.76 8.61
N VAL A 48 -6.04 -4.55 9.31
CA VAL A 48 -5.29 -5.63 9.99
C VAL A 48 -6.13 -6.32 11.06
N GLU A 49 -6.90 -5.56 11.86
CA GLU A 49 -7.82 -6.10 12.86
C GLU A 49 -8.85 -7.03 12.19
N GLN A 50 -9.52 -6.59 11.13
CA GLN A 50 -10.52 -7.38 10.39
C GLN A 50 -9.94 -8.69 9.83
N GLU A 51 -8.73 -8.64 9.29
CA GLU A 51 -8.07 -9.81 8.72
C GLU A 51 -7.65 -10.80 9.80
N LEU A 52 -7.11 -10.30 10.93
CA LEU A 52 -6.71 -11.16 12.03
C LEU A 52 -7.90 -11.69 12.85
N GLU A 53 -9.02 -10.98 12.92
CA GLU A 53 -10.26 -11.49 13.54
C GLU A 53 -10.78 -12.73 12.81
N ASN A 54 -10.63 -12.76 11.48
CA ASN A 54 -11.11 -13.84 10.62
C ASN A 54 -10.04 -14.89 10.30
N ILE A 55 -8.96 -14.93 11.09
CA ILE A 55 -7.85 -15.85 10.89
C ILE A 55 -8.27 -17.31 11.02
N THR A 56 -7.92 -18.14 10.03
CA THR A 56 -8.22 -19.57 10.01
C THR A 56 -7.06 -20.39 10.58
N VAL A 57 -7.11 -20.69 11.87
CA VAL A 57 -6.08 -21.52 12.53
C VAL A 57 -6.43 -22.99 12.40
N SER A 58 -5.44 -23.82 12.03
CA SER A 58 -5.61 -25.27 11.89
C SER A 58 -5.90 -25.96 13.23
N ASP A 59 -6.66 -27.05 13.18
CA ASP A 59 -6.97 -27.86 14.37
C ASP A 59 -5.71 -28.58 14.90
N LEU A 60 -5.52 -28.55 16.22
CA LEU A 60 -4.43 -29.22 16.91
C LEU A 60 -4.93 -30.50 17.57
N HIS A 61 -4.51 -31.65 17.05
CA HIS A 61 -4.89 -32.95 17.58
C HIS A 61 -3.69 -33.88 17.76
N GLY A 62 -3.84 -34.92 18.58
CA GLY A 62 -2.80 -35.92 18.80
C GLY A 62 -3.05 -36.81 20.00
N GLN A 63 -2.07 -37.67 20.28
CA GLN A 63 -2.11 -38.63 21.37
C GLN A 63 -0.74 -38.71 22.05
N GLU A 64 -0.73 -38.66 23.38
CA GLU A 64 0.45 -38.86 24.23
C GLU A 64 0.11 -39.92 25.29
N GLY A 65 0.58 -41.15 25.09
CA GLY A 65 0.23 -42.29 25.93
C GLY A 65 -1.29 -42.56 25.95
N GLN A 66 -1.91 -42.45 27.11
CA GLN A 66 -3.37 -42.63 27.30
C GLN A 66 -4.18 -41.34 27.14
N PHE A 67 -3.52 -40.25 26.75
CA PHE A 67 -4.14 -38.95 26.55
C PHE A 67 -4.36 -38.68 25.07
N HIS A 68 -5.59 -38.41 24.68
CA HIS A 68 -5.92 -37.90 23.35
C HIS A 68 -6.46 -36.49 23.48
N TYR A 69 -6.04 -35.61 22.58
CA TYR A 69 -6.53 -34.24 22.52
C TYR A 69 -6.95 -33.87 21.10
N ASN A 70 -7.98 -33.04 21.03
CA ASN A 70 -8.39 -32.34 19.82
C ASN A 70 -8.83 -30.92 20.21
N ILE A 71 -8.10 -29.93 19.71
CA ILE A 71 -8.37 -28.51 19.83
C ILE A 71 -8.78 -28.01 18.47
N SER A 72 -10.00 -27.48 18.39
CA SER A 72 -10.62 -27.10 17.13
C SER A 72 -11.39 -25.80 17.27
N GLN A 73 -11.87 -25.27 16.14
CA GLN A 73 -12.77 -24.10 16.12
C GLN A 73 -12.16 -22.90 16.87
N VAL A 74 -10.90 -22.60 16.59
CA VAL A 74 -10.22 -21.42 17.11
C VAL A 74 -10.89 -20.18 16.53
N LYS A 75 -11.29 -19.26 17.40
CA LYS A 75 -11.89 -17.98 17.05
C LYS A 75 -11.21 -16.86 17.80
N VAL A 76 -10.93 -15.77 17.11
CA VAL A 76 -10.49 -14.54 17.74
C VAL A 76 -11.72 -13.81 18.27
N LEU A 77 -11.59 -13.26 19.48
CA LEU A 77 -12.66 -12.55 20.17
C LEU A 77 -12.38 -11.05 20.25
N ASP A 78 -11.12 -10.68 20.44
CA ASP A 78 -10.67 -9.30 20.63
C ASP A 78 -9.19 -9.21 20.28
N LEU A 79 -8.77 -8.09 19.70
CA LEU A 79 -7.37 -7.75 19.46
C LEU A 79 -7.06 -6.39 20.04
N GLN A 80 -5.91 -6.27 20.69
CA GLN A 80 -5.41 -5.00 21.19
C GLN A 80 -4.03 -4.75 20.60
N LEU A 81 -3.93 -3.70 19.78
CA LEU A 81 -2.72 -3.31 19.06
C LEU A 81 -2.20 -1.95 19.59
N PRO A 82 -1.76 -1.87 20.86
CA PRO A 82 -1.49 -0.58 21.52
C PRO A 82 -0.28 0.17 20.94
N PHE A 83 0.73 -0.56 20.46
CA PHE A 83 1.96 0.03 19.91
C PHE A 83 2.13 -0.40 18.46
N SER A 84 1.65 0.46 17.56
CA SER A 84 1.73 0.27 16.11
C SER A 84 2.43 1.44 15.43
N GLU A 85 3.36 1.14 14.54
CA GLU A 85 4.11 2.12 13.76
C GLU A 85 4.06 1.75 12.27
N LEU A 86 3.82 2.75 11.42
CA LEU A 86 3.95 2.63 9.97
C LEU A 86 4.95 3.70 9.53
N ARG A 87 6.03 3.28 8.88
CA ARG A 87 7.14 4.15 8.52
C ARG A 87 7.63 3.90 7.11
N PHE A 88 8.18 4.95 6.52
CA PHE A 88 8.92 4.83 5.27
C PHE A 88 10.25 4.15 5.52
N GLN A 89 10.61 3.23 4.64
CA GLN A 89 11.91 2.59 4.63
C GLN A 89 12.54 2.74 3.24
N PRO A 90 13.79 3.26 3.16
CA PRO A 90 14.43 3.51 1.87
C PRO A 90 14.43 2.28 0.95
N ARG A 91 14.51 2.55 -0.36
CA ARG A 91 14.40 1.56 -1.45
C ARG A 91 12.98 1.02 -1.67
N GLN A 92 11.98 1.90 -1.69
CA GLN A 92 10.58 1.60 -2.06
C GLN A 92 9.77 0.82 -1.00
N HIS A 93 10.19 0.82 0.26
CA HIS A 93 9.55 -0.01 1.30
C HIS A 93 8.65 0.80 2.24
N LEU A 94 7.53 0.19 2.64
CA LEU A 94 6.74 0.61 3.81
C LEU A 94 6.88 -0.46 4.88
N ALA A 95 7.34 -0.08 6.06
CA ALA A 95 7.47 -0.99 7.20
C ALA A 95 6.34 -0.74 8.20
N PHE A 96 5.63 -1.80 8.56
CA PHE A 96 4.57 -1.82 9.53
C PHE A 96 4.97 -2.72 10.71
N ASP A 97 5.07 -2.12 11.88
CA ASP A 97 5.56 -2.72 13.12
C ASP A 97 4.45 -2.69 14.18
N ILE A 98 4.09 -3.84 14.72
CA ILE A 98 3.20 -3.99 15.89
C ILE A 98 4.00 -4.63 17.00
N ASN A 99 4.01 -3.97 18.16
CA ASN A 99 4.73 -4.40 19.35
C ASN A 99 3.79 -4.63 20.52
N ASN A 100 4.06 -5.69 21.28
CA ASN A 100 3.38 -6.00 22.54
C ASN A 100 1.84 -5.99 22.44
N ALA A 101 1.32 -6.54 21.34
CA ALA A 101 -0.12 -6.73 21.15
C ALA A 101 -0.66 -7.90 21.99
N SER A 102 -1.97 -7.92 22.20
CA SER A 102 -2.68 -9.03 22.81
C SER A 102 -3.81 -9.51 21.91
N ILE A 103 -4.02 -10.82 21.87
CA ILE A 103 -5.10 -11.47 21.10
C ILE A 103 -5.88 -12.36 22.05
N SER A 104 -7.17 -12.07 22.22
CA SER A 104 -8.09 -12.92 22.98
C SER A 104 -8.70 -13.95 22.04
N LEU A 105 -8.63 -15.21 22.43
CA LEU A 105 -9.04 -16.36 21.63
C LEU A 105 -10.05 -17.21 22.40
N ARG A 106 -10.86 -17.94 21.65
CA ARG A 106 -11.68 -19.04 22.15
C ARG A 106 -11.50 -20.25 21.25
N PHE A 107 -11.28 -21.41 21.84
CA PHE A 107 -11.24 -22.67 21.09
C PHE A 107 -12.05 -23.75 21.79
N ARG A 108 -12.50 -24.72 21.01
CA ARG A 108 -13.14 -25.94 21.51
C ARG A 108 -12.05 -26.95 21.86
N ARG A 109 -12.13 -27.52 23.06
CA ARG A 109 -11.30 -28.64 23.50
C ARG A 109 -12.11 -29.92 23.58
N GLN A 110 -11.45 -31.01 23.23
CA GLN A 110 -11.91 -32.38 23.44
C GLN A 110 -10.70 -33.16 23.95
N LEU A 111 -10.76 -33.54 25.22
CA LEU A 111 -9.69 -34.24 25.92
C LEU A 111 -10.21 -35.61 26.38
N LEU A 112 -9.43 -36.65 26.17
CA LEU A 112 -9.71 -38.00 26.64
C LEU A 112 -8.49 -38.51 27.41
N TYR A 113 -8.69 -38.91 28.66
CA TYR A 113 -7.65 -39.54 29.48
C TYR A 113 -8.18 -40.83 30.09
N TRP A 114 -7.66 -41.98 29.64
CA TRP A 114 -8.02 -43.33 30.08
C TRP A 114 -9.52 -43.69 29.89
N PHE A 115 -10.41 -43.13 30.70
CA PHE A 115 -11.88 -43.26 30.61
C PHE A 115 -12.63 -41.94 30.90
N PHE A 116 -11.91 -40.85 31.19
CA PHE A 116 -12.49 -39.53 31.42
C PHE A 116 -12.51 -38.73 30.11
N TYR A 117 -13.68 -38.19 29.79
CA TYR A 117 -13.88 -37.29 28.66
C TYR A 117 -14.14 -35.88 29.18
N ASP A 118 -13.46 -34.90 28.60
CA ASP A 118 -13.73 -33.50 28.86
C ASP A 118 -13.85 -32.73 27.54
N ILE A 119 -15.03 -32.14 27.33
CA ILE A 119 -15.39 -31.43 26.12
C ILE A 119 -15.96 -30.08 26.51
N GLY A 120 -15.41 -29.00 25.95
CA GLY A 120 -15.90 -27.66 26.24
C GLY A 120 -15.22 -26.59 25.40
N SER A 121 -15.52 -25.32 25.68
CA SER A 121 -14.74 -24.20 25.15
C SER A 121 -13.83 -23.65 26.24
N ILE A 122 -12.65 -23.18 25.86
CA ILE A 122 -11.74 -22.45 26.71
C ILE A 122 -11.40 -21.11 26.07
N ASN A 123 -11.29 -20.08 26.91
CA ASN A 123 -10.72 -18.80 26.52
C ASN A 123 -9.21 -18.84 26.74
N ALA A 124 -8.50 -18.24 25.81
CA ALA A 124 -7.06 -18.09 25.84
C ALA A 124 -6.66 -16.65 25.50
N SER A 125 -5.48 -16.24 25.94
CA SER A 125 -4.84 -14.99 25.55
C SER A 125 -3.48 -15.30 24.94
N ALA A 126 -3.15 -14.65 23.83
CA ALA A 126 -1.80 -14.56 23.32
C ALA A 126 -1.28 -13.16 23.63
N ASP A 127 -0.20 -13.09 24.39
CA ASP A 127 0.34 -11.85 24.96
C ASP A 127 1.76 -11.60 24.44
N GLY A 128 2.10 -10.33 24.26
CA GLY A 128 3.39 -9.95 23.70
C GLY A 128 3.52 -10.37 22.24
N VAL A 129 2.45 -10.18 21.46
CA VAL A 129 2.46 -10.43 20.02
C VAL A 129 3.28 -9.34 19.34
N HIS A 130 4.20 -9.76 18.49
CA HIS A 130 5.05 -8.89 17.67
C HIS A 130 4.85 -9.24 16.20
N ILE A 131 4.57 -8.24 15.37
CA ILE A 131 4.40 -8.40 13.92
C ILE A 131 5.23 -7.33 13.23
N HIS A 132 6.14 -7.74 12.35
CA HIS A 132 6.90 -6.84 11.49
C HIS A 132 6.65 -7.23 10.04
N THR A 133 6.07 -6.31 9.29
CA THR A 133 5.74 -6.46 7.87
C THR A 133 6.45 -5.38 7.08
N VAL A 134 7.05 -5.76 5.94
CA VAL A 134 7.63 -4.82 4.99
C VAL A 134 6.98 -5.04 3.63
N LEU A 135 6.36 -3.99 3.11
CA LEU A 135 5.72 -3.95 1.80
C LEU A 135 6.65 -3.28 0.81
N ARG A 136 6.82 -3.87 -0.38
CA ARG A 136 7.57 -3.27 -1.48
C ARG A 136 6.62 -2.68 -2.51
N LEU A 137 6.66 -1.36 -2.65
CA LEU A 137 5.89 -0.63 -3.64
C LEU A 137 6.59 -0.67 -5.00
N ALA A 138 5.83 -0.86 -6.06
CA ALA A 138 6.34 -0.84 -7.42
C ALA A 138 5.28 -0.34 -8.40
N LYS A 139 5.73 -0.01 -9.61
CA LYS A 139 4.87 0.24 -10.75
C LYS A 139 4.57 -1.07 -11.48
N ASP A 140 3.34 -1.25 -11.97
CA ASP A 140 2.98 -2.34 -12.88
C ASP A 140 3.24 -1.99 -14.37
N GLU A 141 3.01 -2.95 -15.26
CA GLU A 141 3.24 -2.78 -16.70
C GLU A 141 2.40 -1.69 -17.36
N VAL A 142 1.23 -1.35 -16.79
CA VAL A 142 0.34 -0.29 -17.31
C VAL A 142 0.51 1.03 -16.56
N GLY A 143 1.42 1.11 -15.60
CA GLY A 143 1.71 2.33 -14.85
C GLY A 143 0.88 2.55 -13.60
N ARG A 144 0.33 1.51 -12.99
CA ARG A 144 -0.36 1.60 -11.68
C ARG A 144 0.60 1.34 -10.53
N LEU A 145 0.28 1.91 -9.37
CA LEU A 145 0.91 1.58 -8.10
C LEU A 145 0.46 0.19 -7.63
N LYS A 146 1.41 -0.65 -7.25
CA LYS A 146 1.18 -1.99 -6.72
C LYS A 146 2.10 -2.31 -5.55
N ILE A 147 1.68 -3.28 -4.74
CA ILE A 147 2.55 -3.98 -3.80
C ILE A 147 3.11 -5.19 -4.53
N SER A 148 4.39 -5.15 -4.85
CA SER A 148 5.08 -6.19 -5.63
C SER A 148 5.52 -7.39 -4.79
N ASN A 149 5.82 -7.15 -3.51
CA ASN A 149 6.28 -8.16 -2.58
C ASN A 149 5.99 -7.72 -1.15
N MET A 150 5.91 -8.70 -0.24
CA MET A 150 5.78 -8.52 1.18
C MET A 150 6.69 -9.50 1.92
N THR A 151 7.36 -9.02 2.95
CA THR A 151 8.00 -9.88 3.95
C THR A 151 7.32 -9.71 5.29
N CYS A 152 7.10 -10.81 6.02
CA CYS A 152 6.45 -10.79 7.33
C CYS A 152 7.20 -11.66 8.34
N ASN A 153 7.31 -11.17 9.57
CA ASN A 153 7.73 -11.95 10.73
C ASN A 153 6.75 -11.70 11.88
N ALA A 154 6.12 -12.77 12.37
CA ALA A 154 5.19 -12.72 13.48
C ALA A 154 5.64 -13.68 14.58
N SER A 155 5.57 -13.21 15.83
CA SER A 155 5.89 -14.01 17.00
C SER A 155 4.97 -13.69 18.17
N ILE A 156 4.77 -14.67 19.04
CA ILE A 156 3.94 -14.55 20.23
C ILE A 156 4.82 -14.87 21.44
N ALA A 157 5.03 -13.92 22.35
CA ALA A 157 5.89 -14.14 23.50
C ALA A 157 5.32 -15.21 24.45
N ARG A 158 4.04 -15.10 24.80
CA ARG A 158 3.37 -16.03 25.72
C ARG A 158 1.94 -16.30 25.27
N MET A 159 1.43 -17.48 25.62
CA MET A 159 0.02 -17.79 25.50
C MET A 159 -0.45 -18.38 26.82
N HIS A 160 -1.66 -18.02 27.24
CA HIS A 160 -2.31 -18.53 28.43
C HIS A 160 -3.68 -19.07 28.05
N ALA A 161 -4.12 -20.15 28.71
CA ALA A 161 -5.43 -20.72 28.48
C ALA A 161 -6.05 -21.11 29.82
N GLY A 162 -7.30 -20.69 30.03
CA GLY A 162 -8.04 -20.92 31.27
C GLY A 162 -8.59 -22.35 31.36
N PHE A 163 -7.71 -23.35 31.53
CA PHE A 163 -8.14 -24.72 31.82
C PHE A 163 -8.74 -24.78 33.24
N SER A 164 -10.06 -24.64 33.34
CA SER A 164 -10.83 -24.79 34.58
C SER A 164 -11.45 -26.20 34.68
N GLY A 165 -11.49 -26.78 35.88
CA GLY A 165 -12.08 -28.11 36.12
C GLY A 165 -11.49 -28.87 37.32
N THR A 166 -12.00 -30.07 37.56
CA THR A 166 -11.73 -30.93 38.73
C THR A 166 -10.36 -31.65 38.72
N LEU A 167 -9.63 -31.65 37.60
CA LEU A 167 -8.36 -32.39 37.41
C LEU A 167 -7.13 -31.47 37.25
N ARG A 168 -7.02 -30.45 38.10
CA ARG A 168 -5.99 -29.37 38.05
C ARG A 168 -4.55 -29.84 37.76
N LYS A 169 -4.09 -30.96 38.34
CA LYS A 169 -2.72 -31.47 38.12
C LYS A 169 -2.50 -32.15 36.77
N VAL A 170 -3.52 -32.81 36.20
CA VAL A 170 -3.45 -33.38 34.85
C VAL A 170 -3.47 -32.25 33.82
N TYR A 171 -4.15 -31.14 34.14
CA TYR A 171 -4.14 -29.95 33.32
C TYR A 171 -2.76 -29.30 33.23
N GLU A 172 -1.98 -29.16 34.31
CA GLU A 172 -0.72 -28.38 34.27
C GLU A 172 0.30 -28.85 33.20
N PHE A 173 0.54 -30.16 33.06
CA PHE A 173 1.47 -30.68 32.04
C PHE A 173 0.87 -30.56 30.63
N LEU A 174 -0.38 -30.99 30.47
CA LEU A 174 -1.03 -31.09 29.16
C LEU A 174 -1.47 -29.73 28.61
N SER A 175 -1.81 -28.79 29.50
CA SER A 175 -2.04 -27.39 29.15
C SER A 175 -0.79 -26.78 28.56
N THR A 176 0.40 -27.13 29.07
CA THR A 176 1.66 -26.58 28.56
C THR A 176 1.91 -27.03 27.12
N PHE A 177 1.65 -28.30 26.81
CA PHE A 177 1.78 -28.82 25.44
C PHE A 177 0.77 -28.17 24.49
N ILE A 178 -0.52 -28.16 24.86
CA ILE A 178 -1.59 -27.56 24.05
C ILE A 178 -1.34 -26.07 23.82
N VAL A 179 -1.01 -25.32 24.87
CA VAL A 179 -0.72 -23.89 24.79
C VAL A 179 0.49 -23.63 23.90
N THR A 180 1.53 -24.46 23.99
CA THR A 180 2.72 -24.33 23.13
C THR A 180 2.40 -24.60 21.66
N GLY A 181 1.65 -25.68 21.39
CA GLY A 181 1.19 -26.02 20.04
C GLY A 181 0.28 -24.95 19.45
N MET A 182 -0.70 -24.46 20.22
CA MET A 182 -1.59 -23.39 19.79
C MET A 182 -0.84 -22.08 19.58
N ARG A 183 0.11 -21.72 20.46
CA ARG A 183 0.97 -20.55 20.27
C ARG A 183 1.71 -20.62 18.93
N PHE A 184 2.27 -21.80 18.62
CA PHE A 184 2.97 -22.01 17.36
C PHE A 184 2.03 -21.88 16.16
N LEU A 185 0.88 -22.56 16.17
CA LEU A 185 -0.08 -22.53 15.07
C LEU A 185 -0.64 -21.11 14.82
N VAL A 186 -1.02 -20.39 15.87
CA VAL A 186 -1.49 -19.00 15.74
C VAL A 186 -0.36 -18.11 15.20
N SER A 187 0.85 -18.22 15.74
CA SER A 187 2.01 -17.46 15.27
C SER A 187 2.32 -17.70 13.78
N GLN A 188 2.18 -18.95 13.32
CA GLN A 188 2.40 -19.31 11.92
C GLN A 188 1.31 -18.78 11.00
N GLN A 189 0.08 -18.64 11.48
CA GLN A 189 -1.05 -18.24 10.65
C GLN A 189 -1.15 -16.71 10.44
N ILE A 190 -0.55 -15.90 11.32
CA ILE A 190 -0.59 -14.43 11.22
C ILE A 190 -0.02 -13.94 9.88
N CYS A 191 1.19 -14.37 9.51
CA CYS A 191 1.84 -13.88 8.30
C CYS A 191 1.13 -14.26 7.00
N PRO A 192 0.70 -15.53 6.78
CA PRO A 192 -0.13 -15.88 5.63
C PRO A 192 -1.41 -15.05 5.50
N SER A 193 -2.07 -14.72 6.62
CA SER A 193 -3.25 -13.85 6.61
C SER A 193 -2.91 -12.46 6.12
N LEU A 194 -1.84 -11.85 6.65
CA LEU A 194 -1.42 -10.50 6.25
C LEU A 194 -0.83 -10.45 4.84
N GLU A 195 -0.20 -11.53 4.38
CA GLU A 195 0.29 -11.68 3.02
C GLU A 195 -0.86 -11.70 2.02
N HIS A 196 -1.91 -12.48 2.29
CA HIS A 196 -3.13 -12.46 1.48
C HIS A 196 -3.77 -11.07 1.46
N ALA A 197 -3.91 -10.45 2.64
CA ALA A 197 -4.47 -9.13 2.78
C ALA A 197 -3.70 -8.07 1.97
N SER A 198 -2.36 -8.13 1.97
CA SER A 198 -1.53 -7.14 1.30
C SER A 198 -1.37 -7.39 -0.20
N LEU A 199 -1.11 -8.63 -0.62
CA LEU A 199 -0.82 -8.94 -2.02
C LEU A 199 -2.08 -9.15 -2.86
N VAL A 200 -3.20 -9.50 -2.24
CA VAL A 200 -4.47 -9.76 -2.96
C VAL A 200 -5.46 -8.62 -2.70
N LEU A 201 -5.87 -8.40 -1.45
CA LEU A 201 -6.96 -7.47 -1.15
C LEU A 201 -6.54 -6.00 -1.37
N LEU A 202 -5.42 -5.55 -0.81
CA LEU A 202 -4.93 -4.18 -1.04
C LEU A 202 -4.62 -3.94 -2.52
N ASN A 203 -3.99 -4.90 -3.20
CA ASN A 203 -3.74 -4.77 -4.64
C ASN A 203 -5.03 -4.70 -5.46
N SER A 204 -6.10 -5.38 -5.05
CA SER A 204 -7.43 -5.26 -5.68
C SER A 204 -8.04 -3.88 -5.48
N LEU A 205 -7.77 -3.21 -4.34
CA LEU A 205 -8.17 -1.81 -4.13
C LEU A 205 -7.33 -0.88 -5.01
N LEU A 206 -6.01 -1.10 -5.10
CA LEU A 206 -5.12 -0.32 -5.96
C LEU A 206 -5.47 -0.47 -7.45
N ASP A 207 -6.04 -1.61 -7.87
CA ASP A 207 -6.55 -1.81 -9.24
C ASP A 207 -7.70 -0.88 -9.61
N THR A 208 -8.43 -0.36 -8.62
CA THR A 208 -9.54 0.58 -8.86
C THR A 208 -9.06 1.98 -9.24
N VAL A 209 -7.78 2.29 -9.01
CA VAL A 209 -7.21 3.59 -9.36
C VAL A 209 -6.99 3.66 -10.88
N PRO A 210 -7.68 4.56 -11.59
CA PRO A 210 -7.59 4.62 -13.04
C PRO A 210 -6.23 5.18 -13.49
N VAL A 211 -5.60 4.48 -14.44
CA VAL A 211 -4.40 4.99 -15.15
C VAL A 211 -4.79 6.10 -16.11
N LYS A 212 -5.86 5.89 -16.87
CA LYS A 212 -6.42 6.86 -17.80
C LYS A 212 -7.86 7.13 -17.42
N ASN A 213 -8.28 8.39 -17.45
CA ASN A 213 -9.66 8.74 -17.20
C ASN A 213 -10.10 9.87 -18.13
N TYR A 214 -11.37 9.86 -18.55
CA TYR A 214 -11.95 10.97 -19.30
C TYR A 214 -12.29 12.10 -18.34
N VAL A 215 -11.98 13.32 -18.76
CA VAL A 215 -12.31 14.54 -18.00
C VAL A 215 -13.68 15.04 -18.45
N ASP A 216 -13.92 15.03 -19.76
CA ASP A 216 -15.16 15.44 -20.39
C ASP A 216 -15.38 14.73 -21.75
N ASP A 217 -16.29 15.27 -22.57
CA ASP A 217 -16.62 14.74 -23.89
C ASP A 217 -15.51 14.90 -24.93
N HIS A 218 -14.47 15.66 -24.63
CA HIS A 218 -13.42 16.06 -25.57
C HIS A 218 -12.05 15.49 -25.21
N ILE A 219 -11.69 15.46 -23.92
CA ILE A 219 -10.35 15.10 -23.48
C ILE A 219 -10.33 14.06 -22.37
N GLY A 220 -9.21 13.36 -22.27
CA GLY A 220 -8.86 12.50 -21.14
C GLY A 220 -7.49 12.84 -20.61
N ILE A 221 -7.11 12.19 -19.51
CA ILE A 221 -5.83 12.35 -18.83
C ILE A 221 -5.21 11.00 -18.51
N ASP A 222 -3.90 10.92 -18.70
CA ASP A 222 -3.04 9.79 -18.40
C ASP A 222 -2.23 10.07 -17.11
N TYR A 223 -2.64 9.39 -16.05
CA TYR A 223 -2.02 9.32 -14.73
C TYR A 223 -1.17 8.05 -14.56
N SER A 224 -0.62 7.47 -15.62
CA SER A 224 0.37 6.39 -15.45
C SER A 224 1.59 6.88 -14.67
N LEU A 225 2.05 6.08 -13.72
CA LEU A 225 3.35 6.26 -13.10
C LEU A 225 4.43 6.10 -14.15
N LEU A 226 5.45 6.96 -14.10
CA LEU A 226 6.60 6.85 -14.98
C LEU A 226 7.56 5.77 -14.50
N GLN A 227 7.64 5.57 -13.18
CA GLN A 227 8.56 4.65 -12.55
C GLN A 227 8.08 4.18 -11.17
N ASP A 228 8.85 3.28 -10.54
CA ASP A 228 8.63 2.89 -9.16
C ASP A 228 8.66 4.10 -8.21
N PRO A 229 7.87 4.06 -7.12
CA PRO A 229 7.84 5.15 -6.14
C PRO A 229 9.21 5.41 -5.51
N SER A 230 9.52 6.68 -5.24
CA SER A 230 10.75 7.04 -4.54
C SER A 230 10.45 7.22 -3.05
N VAL A 231 11.05 6.39 -2.20
CA VAL A 231 10.83 6.41 -0.75
C VAL A 231 12.09 6.90 -0.03
N SER A 232 11.93 7.94 0.78
CA SER A 232 12.95 8.49 1.67
C SER A 232 12.69 8.04 3.12
N LEU A 233 13.21 8.76 4.12
CA LEU A 233 12.94 8.48 5.54
C LEU A 233 11.57 9.02 5.99
N ASP A 234 11.07 10.06 5.35
CA ASP A 234 9.88 10.81 5.75
C ASP A 234 8.91 11.11 4.60
N THR A 235 9.24 10.68 3.38
CA THR A 235 8.44 10.91 2.18
C THR A 235 8.33 9.70 1.25
N LEU A 236 7.20 9.63 0.55
CA LEU A 236 6.93 8.77 -0.59
C LEU A 236 6.54 9.66 -1.77
N ASP A 237 7.35 9.65 -2.82
CA ASP A 237 7.15 10.44 -4.04
C ASP A 237 6.69 9.54 -5.19
N LEU A 238 5.61 9.96 -5.83
CA LEU A 238 4.96 9.31 -6.96
C LEU A 238 5.06 10.22 -8.19
N ASP A 239 5.75 9.75 -9.22
CA ASP A 239 5.98 10.47 -10.47
C ASP A 239 4.99 10.01 -11.53
N PHE A 240 4.03 10.87 -11.85
CA PHE A 240 2.98 10.62 -12.83
C PHE A 240 3.28 11.30 -14.15
N LYS A 241 2.85 10.66 -15.25
CA LYS A 241 2.91 11.21 -16.59
C LYS A 241 2.13 12.52 -16.69
N GLY A 242 0.89 12.55 -16.19
CA GLY A 242 0.08 13.77 -16.07
C GLY A 242 -0.17 14.44 -17.42
N MET A 243 -0.44 13.65 -18.46
CA MET A 243 -0.62 14.14 -19.83
C MET A 243 -2.09 14.08 -20.22
N PHE A 244 -2.63 15.20 -20.72
CA PHE A 244 -3.96 15.20 -21.31
C PHE A 244 -3.91 14.85 -22.80
N PHE A 245 -4.87 14.05 -23.24
CA PHE A 245 -5.01 13.60 -24.62
C PHE A 245 -6.39 13.94 -25.17
N TYR A 246 -6.46 14.20 -26.48
CA TYR A 246 -7.72 14.36 -27.19
C TYR A 246 -8.39 13.00 -27.39
N ARG A 247 -9.68 12.88 -27.07
CA ARG A 247 -10.42 11.61 -27.17
C ARG A 247 -10.48 11.04 -28.59
N GLY A 248 -10.48 11.90 -29.62
CA GLY A 248 -10.44 11.44 -31.01
C GLY A 248 -9.07 10.85 -31.43
N ARG A 249 -8.02 11.02 -30.62
CA ARG A 249 -6.64 10.56 -30.90
C ARG A 249 -5.90 10.17 -29.60
N GLU A 250 -6.42 9.18 -28.87
CA GLU A 250 -5.87 8.80 -27.56
C GLU A 250 -4.42 8.27 -27.57
N SER A 251 -3.96 7.76 -28.70
CA SER A 251 -2.60 7.24 -28.86
C SER A 251 -1.57 8.33 -29.20
N GLN A 252 -2.01 9.59 -29.37
CA GLN A 252 -1.11 10.68 -29.68
C GLN A 252 -0.37 11.11 -28.41
N GLU A 253 0.96 10.96 -28.43
CA GLU A 253 1.84 11.42 -27.36
C GLU A 253 2.32 12.84 -27.62
N LEU A 254 2.51 13.60 -26.55
CA LEU A 254 3.17 14.90 -26.57
C LEU A 254 4.53 14.76 -25.89
N GLU A 255 5.60 15.20 -26.54
CA GLU A 255 6.94 15.14 -25.96
C GLU A 255 7.05 16.10 -24.76
N ASN A 256 7.62 15.61 -23.66
CA ASN A 256 7.76 16.40 -22.44
C ASN A 256 9.14 17.08 -22.35
N HIS A 257 9.14 18.40 -22.58
CA HIS A 257 10.31 19.27 -22.44
C HIS A 257 10.28 20.13 -21.16
N ALA A 258 9.29 19.92 -20.28
CA ALA A 258 9.13 20.75 -19.09
C ALA A 258 10.18 20.44 -18.03
N VAL A 259 10.46 21.45 -17.20
CA VAL A 259 11.32 21.30 -16.03
C VAL A 259 10.64 20.39 -15.01
N GLU A 260 11.43 19.48 -14.43
CA GLU A 260 10.94 18.56 -13.42
C GLU A 260 10.40 19.30 -12.17
N PRO A 261 9.18 19.01 -11.73
CA PRO A 261 8.60 19.64 -10.55
C PRO A 261 9.33 19.21 -9.28
N VAL A 262 9.69 20.19 -8.43
CA VAL A 262 10.42 19.97 -7.18
C VAL A 262 9.52 20.31 -5.98
N ILE A 263 9.42 19.38 -5.03
CA ILE A 263 8.75 19.57 -3.74
C ILE A 263 9.82 19.51 -2.65
N LYS A 264 9.86 20.50 -1.75
CA LYS A 264 10.83 20.53 -0.63
C LYS A 264 10.15 20.42 0.73
N GLU A 265 8.88 20.77 0.79
CA GLU A 265 8.10 20.89 2.00
C GLU A 265 7.61 19.52 2.48
N THR A 266 7.47 19.38 3.81
CA THR A 266 7.01 18.15 4.47
C THR A 266 5.96 18.42 5.57
N GLU A 267 5.47 19.65 5.66
CA GLU A 267 4.58 20.09 6.74
C GLU A 267 3.11 19.68 6.59
N ARG A 268 2.68 19.28 5.40
CA ARG A 268 1.33 18.78 5.10
C ARG A 268 1.36 17.28 4.82
N MET A 269 0.19 16.64 4.87
CA MET A 269 0.05 15.20 4.60
C MET A 269 0.43 14.84 3.17
N VAL A 270 0.00 15.68 2.22
CA VAL A 270 0.18 15.47 0.78
C VAL A 270 0.57 16.80 0.13
N TYR A 271 1.50 16.72 -0.82
CA TYR A 271 1.85 17.80 -1.73
C TYR A 271 1.68 17.31 -3.16
N VAL A 272 1.25 18.22 -4.04
CA VAL A 272 1.12 17.97 -5.47
C VAL A 272 1.83 19.09 -6.21
N ALA A 273 2.68 18.73 -7.15
CA ALA A 273 3.37 19.68 -8.02
C ALA A 273 3.12 19.31 -9.48
N PHE A 274 2.74 20.31 -10.27
CA PHE A 274 2.44 20.19 -11.69
C PHE A 274 3.52 20.92 -12.49
N SER A 275 4.02 20.30 -13.55
CA SER A 275 4.92 20.96 -14.50
C SER A 275 4.12 21.73 -15.55
N GLU A 276 4.79 22.59 -16.32
CA GLU A 276 4.19 23.29 -17.47
C GLU A 276 3.55 22.30 -18.46
N TYR A 277 4.20 21.16 -18.71
CA TYR A 277 3.70 20.09 -19.56
C TYR A 277 2.28 19.58 -19.20
N PHE A 278 1.92 19.57 -17.92
CA PHE A 278 0.57 19.19 -17.49
C PHE A 278 -0.48 20.14 -18.07
N PHE A 279 -0.22 21.45 -17.99
CA PHE A 279 -1.12 22.49 -18.50
C PHE A 279 -1.06 22.61 -20.03
N ASP A 280 0.13 22.50 -20.62
CA ASP A 280 0.33 22.57 -22.07
C ASP A 280 -0.36 21.42 -22.78
N SER A 281 -0.26 20.19 -22.25
CA SER A 281 -0.96 19.04 -22.81
C SER A 281 -2.49 19.21 -22.74
N ALA A 282 -3.02 19.79 -21.65
CA ALA A 282 -4.45 20.09 -21.54
C ALA A 282 -4.90 21.09 -22.61
N MET A 283 -4.17 22.18 -22.76
CA MET A 283 -4.47 23.20 -23.76
C MET A 283 -4.35 22.66 -25.19
N HIS A 284 -3.33 21.84 -25.46
CA HIS A 284 -3.14 21.19 -26.73
C HIS A 284 -4.29 20.23 -27.07
N ALA A 285 -4.74 19.41 -26.10
CA ALA A 285 -5.85 18.48 -26.30
C ALA A 285 -7.17 19.21 -26.61
N TYR A 286 -7.48 20.31 -25.90
CA TYR A 286 -8.65 21.13 -26.21
C TYR A 286 -8.54 21.87 -27.55
N PHE A 287 -7.34 22.33 -27.90
CA PHE A 287 -7.08 22.92 -29.21
C PHE A 287 -7.35 21.92 -30.34
N GLN A 288 -6.87 20.67 -30.21
CA GLN A 288 -7.15 19.60 -31.16
C GLN A 288 -8.64 19.24 -31.24
N ALA A 289 -9.37 19.34 -30.12
CA ALA A 289 -10.81 19.14 -30.09
C ALA A 289 -11.60 20.25 -30.81
N GLY A 290 -10.98 21.40 -31.12
CA GLY A 290 -11.62 22.51 -31.81
C GLY A 290 -12.63 23.29 -30.95
N VAL A 291 -12.56 23.14 -29.62
CA VAL A 291 -13.52 23.76 -28.67
C VAL A 291 -13.05 25.07 -28.06
N LEU A 292 -11.82 25.49 -28.35
CA LEU A 292 -11.25 26.77 -27.89
C LEU A 292 -11.75 27.94 -28.77
N ALA A 293 -13.07 28.08 -28.90
CA ALA A 293 -13.71 29.13 -29.67
C ALA A 293 -14.92 29.70 -28.91
N ILE A 294 -15.17 30.99 -29.07
CA ILE A 294 -16.36 31.66 -28.56
C ILE A 294 -17.03 32.44 -29.68
N GLU A 295 -18.32 32.21 -29.89
CA GLU A 295 -19.15 33.00 -30.80
C GLU A 295 -19.90 34.08 -30.01
N LEU A 296 -19.73 35.33 -30.42
CA LEU A 296 -20.32 36.50 -29.77
C LEU A 296 -21.50 37.00 -30.60
N GLU A 297 -22.72 36.73 -30.13
CA GLU A 297 -23.95 37.30 -30.69
C GLU A 297 -24.28 38.66 -30.06
N GLY A 298 -24.89 39.57 -30.83
CA GLY A 298 -24.96 41.00 -30.55
C GLY A 298 -25.56 41.44 -29.20
N GLU A 299 -26.40 40.63 -28.55
CA GLU A 299 -26.91 40.92 -27.19
C GLU A 299 -25.85 40.68 -26.09
N LYS A 300 -24.97 39.67 -26.24
CA LYS A 300 -23.92 39.33 -25.26
C LYS A 300 -22.80 40.38 -25.20
N VAL A 301 -22.60 41.13 -26.28
CA VAL A 301 -21.65 42.26 -26.33
C VAL A 301 -22.10 43.42 -25.44
N ARG A 302 -23.41 43.63 -25.30
CA ARG A 302 -23.97 44.74 -24.50
C ARG A 302 -23.88 44.49 -22.99
N SER A 303 -23.94 43.25 -22.52
CA SER A 303 -23.84 42.92 -21.10
C SER A 303 -22.40 42.90 -20.55
N GLY A 304 -21.38 42.74 -21.42
CA GLY A 304 -19.97 42.77 -21.04
C GLY A 304 -19.38 44.18 -20.87
N GLY A 305 -19.97 45.18 -21.52
CA GLY A 305 -19.49 46.57 -21.49
C GLY A 305 -19.60 47.26 -20.12
N HIS A 306 -20.48 46.78 -19.23
CA HIS A 306 -20.64 47.36 -17.90
C HIS A 306 -19.62 46.86 -16.86
N ARG A 307 -18.80 45.84 -17.17
CA ARG A 307 -17.86 45.26 -16.20
C ARG A 307 -16.42 45.77 -16.32
N TRP A 308 -16.11 46.57 -17.34
CA TRP A 308 -14.76 47.10 -17.60
C TRP A 308 -14.63 48.63 -17.45
N ALA A 309 -15.69 49.32 -17.03
CA ALA A 309 -15.66 50.76 -16.77
C ALA A 309 -15.74 51.02 -15.25
N GLY A 310 -14.59 50.97 -14.56
CA GLY A 310 -14.57 51.23 -13.11
C GLY A 310 -13.26 50.97 -12.38
N ALA A 311 -12.11 51.29 -12.98
CA ALA A 311 -10.84 51.40 -12.26
C ALA A 311 -9.92 52.38 -13.00
N GLY A 312 -10.30 53.65 -13.02
CA GLY A 312 -9.50 54.74 -13.59
C GLY A 312 -9.64 55.99 -12.72
N GLU A 313 -8.59 56.23 -11.92
CA GLU A 313 -8.09 57.52 -11.45
C GLU A 313 -9.10 58.57 -10.94
N GLY A 314 -9.24 58.64 -9.63
CA GLY A 314 -9.65 59.85 -8.91
C GLY A 314 -8.42 60.52 -8.30
N GLY A 315 -7.76 61.37 -9.07
CA GLY A 315 -6.71 62.28 -8.60
C GLY A 315 -7.06 63.72 -8.95
N SER A 316 -7.51 64.49 -7.95
CA SER A 316 -7.22 65.92 -7.78
C SER A 316 -7.42 66.30 -6.32
#